data_AF-A0AAU5X8D3-F1
#
_entry.id   AF-A0AAU5X8D3-F1
#
_cell.length_a   1.000
_cell.length_b   1.000
_cell.length_c   1.000
_cell.angle_alpha   90.00
_cell.angle_beta   90.00
_cell.angle_gamma   90.00
#
_symmetry.space_group_name_H-M   'P 1'
#
loop_
_entity.id
_entity.type
_entity.pdbx_description
1 polymer ?
#
loop_
_entity_poly.entity_id
_entity_poly.type
_entity_poly.pdbx_seq_one_letter_code
_entity_poly.pdbx_strand_id
1 'polypeptide(L)'
;MTVAPLRETDYSPFLRTDFTDDEAWQALLDEVGDDWVTVMEDPGHQGLSVAELLALVPDGSRYPVLVVADDVTFSSAERPLLLIDVNEEPGRTFRAVPDAFQSAIGNLSIANLGFDDYLRSLDDSGVYRISDRQRQALAALQSASGPSTGTSQVRVLGPGASRARLGRPTQSAQSAQPARPARAAQPKKPSSPPES
;
A
#
# COMPACT_ATOMS: atom_id res chain seq x y z
N MET A 1 -6.71 15.41 -28.70
CA MET A 1 -6.74 13.97 -28.99
C MET A 1 -7.36 13.31 -27.78
N THR A 2 -8.34 12.44 -27.94
CA THR A 2 -8.94 11.72 -26.80
C THR A 2 -8.02 10.56 -26.45
N VAL A 3 -7.36 10.64 -25.30
CA VAL A 3 -6.54 9.53 -24.77
C VAL A 3 -7.49 8.44 -24.30
N ALA A 4 -7.17 7.17 -24.55
CA ALA A 4 -8.01 6.05 -24.15
C ALA A 4 -8.04 5.94 -22.61
N PRO A 5 -9.17 5.51 -22.01
CA PRO A 5 -9.21 5.26 -20.58
C PRO A 5 -8.23 4.16 -20.18
N LEU A 6 -7.77 4.18 -18.93
CA LEU A 6 -6.92 3.13 -18.37
C LEU A 6 -7.63 1.78 -18.44
N ARG A 7 -6.84 0.73 -18.66
CA ARG A 7 -7.35 -0.65 -18.56
C ARG A 7 -7.90 -0.91 -17.15
N GLU A 8 -8.96 -1.72 -17.06
CA GLU A 8 -9.51 -2.14 -15.78
C GLU A 8 -8.48 -2.92 -14.95
N THR A 9 -8.47 -2.68 -13.64
CA THR A 9 -7.64 -3.38 -12.67
C THR A 9 -8.26 -3.28 -11.26
N ASP A 10 -7.96 -4.28 -10.42
CA ASP A 10 -8.35 -4.31 -9.02
C ASP A 10 -7.40 -3.51 -8.11
N TYR A 11 -6.16 -3.25 -8.56
CA TYR A 11 -5.13 -2.52 -7.81
C TYR A 11 -4.87 -1.12 -8.37
N SER A 12 -4.27 -0.25 -7.58
CA SER A 12 -3.98 1.13 -7.98
C SER A 12 -3.05 1.16 -9.19
N PRO A 13 -3.39 1.82 -10.32
CA PRO A 13 -2.48 1.89 -11.45
C PRO A 13 -1.21 2.65 -11.08
N PHE A 14 -0.07 2.14 -11.50
CA PHE A 14 1.23 2.81 -11.38
C PHE A 14 1.76 3.16 -12.76
N LEU A 15 1.70 4.44 -13.08
CA LEU A 15 2.02 4.98 -14.39
C LEU A 15 3.41 5.59 -14.41
N ARG A 16 4.10 5.43 -15.53
CA ARG A 16 5.29 6.19 -15.87
C ARG A 16 4.89 7.33 -16.81
N THR A 17 5.32 8.55 -16.49
CA THR A 17 5.06 9.76 -17.30
C THR A 17 6.34 10.45 -17.74
N ASP A 18 7.48 10.08 -17.17
CA ASP A 18 8.81 10.42 -17.67
C ASP A 18 9.52 9.14 -18.16
N PHE A 19 9.88 9.14 -19.45
CA PHE A 19 10.52 8.04 -20.16
C PHE A 19 12.01 8.31 -20.48
N THR A 20 12.66 9.27 -19.83
CA THR A 20 14.06 9.64 -20.16
C THR A 20 15.11 8.61 -19.73
N ASP A 21 14.79 7.78 -18.73
CA ASP A 21 15.72 6.82 -18.14
C ASP A 21 15.03 5.49 -17.81
N ASP A 22 15.29 4.46 -18.62
CA ASP A 22 14.73 3.12 -18.44
C ASP A 22 15.43 2.34 -17.32
N GLU A 23 16.71 2.59 -17.06
CA GLU A 23 17.46 1.91 -16.00
C GLU A 23 16.99 2.38 -14.63
N ALA A 24 16.82 3.69 -14.46
CA ALA A 24 16.27 4.27 -13.24
C ALA A 24 14.82 3.80 -12.99
N TRP A 25 14.03 3.63 -14.05
CA TRP A 25 12.68 3.07 -13.95
C TRP A 25 12.68 1.62 -13.45
N GLN A 26 13.52 0.74 -14.01
CA GLN A 26 13.61 -0.64 -13.53
C GLN A 26 14.10 -0.72 -12.08
N ALA A 27 15.11 0.09 -11.71
CA ALA A 27 15.59 0.17 -10.34
C ALA A 27 14.51 0.66 -9.35
N LEU A 28 13.65 1.58 -9.79
CA LEU A 28 12.51 2.05 -8.99
C LEU A 28 11.50 0.92 -8.78
N LEU A 29 11.14 0.17 -9.82
CA LEU A 29 10.22 -0.97 -9.72
C LEU A 29 10.72 -2.04 -8.73
N ASP A 30 12.01 -2.36 -8.80
CA ASP A 30 12.66 -3.30 -7.88
C ASP A 30 12.63 -2.80 -6.42
N GLU A 31 12.76 -1.49 -6.21
CA GLU A 31 12.72 -0.88 -4.88
C GLU A 31 11.29 -0.85 -4.30
N VAL A 32 10.29 -0.48 -5.12
CA VAL A 32 8.94 -0.27 -4.63
C VAL A 32 8.16 -1.57 -4.48
N GLY A 33 8.39 -2.58 -5.32
CA GLY A 33 7.55 -3.77 -5.43
C GLY A 33 6.14 -3.49 -6.00
N ASP A 34 5.36 -4.54 -6.25
CA ASP A 34 4.10 -4.47 -7.01
C ASP A 34 2.83 -4.94 -6.25
N ASP A 35 2.94 -5.26 -4.96
CA ASP A 35 1.87 -5.88 -4.16
C ASP A 35 0.49 -5.18 -4.19
N TRP A 36 0.46 -3.85 -4.30
CA TRP A 36 -0.75 -3.01 -4.26
C TRP A 36 -0.99 -2.19 -5.53
N VAL A 37 -0.20 -2.44 -6.57
CA VAL A 37 -0.24 -1.65 -7.79
C VAL A 37 -0.34 -2.49 -9.05
N THR A 38 -0.82 -1.87 -10.12
CA THR A 38 -0.73 -2.42 -11.47
C THR A 38 0.11 -1.50 -12.32
N VAL A 39 1.34 -1.91 -12.62
CA VAL A 39 2.25 -1.13 -13.47
C VAL A 39 1.68 -1.01 -14.88
N MET A 40 1.50 0.22 -15.37
CA MET A 40 1.03 0.48 -16.74
C MET A 40 1.98 1.44 -17.46
N GLU A 41 2.70 0.88 -18.43
CA GLU A 41 3.59 1.64 -19.30
C GLU A 41 2.89 1.88 -20.64
N ASP A 42 2.56 3.14 -20.90
CA ASP A 42 2.08 3.62 -22.19
C ASP A 42 2.81 4.94 -22.49
N PRO A 43 3.63 5.02 -23.54
CA PRO A 43 4.29 6.27 -23.94
C PRO A 43 3.31 7.44 -24.18
N GLY A 44 2.02 7.15 -24.44
CA GLY A 44 0.96 8.15 -24.52
C GLY A 44 0.67 8.88 -23.20
N HIS A 45 1.15 8.37 -22.06
CA HIS A 45 1.07 9.04 -20.77
C HIS A 45 2.17 10.08 -20.55
N GLN A 46 3.13 10.20 -21.46
CA GLN A 46 4.28 11.08 -21.28
C GLN A 46 3.86 12.54 -21.07
N GLY A 47 4.30 13.13 -19.96
CA GLY A 47 4.07 14.54 -19.64
C GLY A 47 2.62 14.93 -19.36
N LEU A 48 1.70 13.97 -19.18
CA LEU A 48 0.31 14.28 -18.83
C LEU A 48 0.21 14.96 -17.46
N SER A 49 -0.62 15.99 -17.37
CA SER A 49 -0.95 16.66 -16.12
C SER A 49 -1.86 15.81 -15.22
N VAL A 50 -1.95 16.16 -13.93
CA VAL A 50 -2.86 15.51 -12.97
C VAL A 50 -4.31 15.46 -13.50
N ALA A 51 -4.79 16.54 -14.09
CA ALA A 51 -6.15 16.61 -14.63
C ALA A 51 -6.35 15.66 -15.84
N GLU A 52 -5.34 15.55 -16.71
CA GLU A 52 -5.38 14.63 -17.84
C GLU A 52 -5.30 13.17 -17.40
N LEU A 53 -4.45 12.87 -16.41
CA LEU A 53 -4.33 11.53 -15.82
C LEU A 53 -5.62 11.09 -15.13
N LEU A 54 -6.27 11.99 -14.39
CA LEU A 54 -7.60 11.73 -13.81
C LEU A 54 -8.65 11.42 -14.87
N ALA A 55 -8.61 12.11 -16.02
CA ALA A 55 -9.54 11.85 -17.10
C ALA A 55 -9.36 10.47 -17.75
N LEU A 56 -8.24 9.78 -17.50
CA LEU A 56 -8.02 8.40 -17.93
C LEU A 56 -8.67 7.39 -16.96
N VAL A 57 -8.97 7.78 -15.73
CA VAL A 57 -9.53 6.87 -14.71
C VAL A 57 -10.95 6.49 -15.12
N PRO A 58 -11.26 5.20 -15.29
CA PRO A 58 -12.61 4.76 -15.62
C PRO A 58 -13.59 5.08 -14.50
N ASP A 59 -14.82 5.47 -14.87
CA ASP A 59 -15.91 5.64 -13.90
C ASP A 59 -16.15 4.33 -13.12
N GLY A 60 -16.29 4.44 -11.80
CA GLY A 60 -16.52 3.28 -10.92
C GLY A 60 -15.28 2.43 -10.64
N SER A 61 -14.07 2.98 -10.85
CA SER A 61 -12.83 2.38 -10.39
C SER A 61 -12.87 2.02 -8.90
N ARG A 62 -12.18 0.92 -8.54
CA ARG A 62 -12.19 0.37 -7.17
C ARG A 62 -10.96 0.76 -6.34
N TYR A 63 -9.94 1.28 -7.00
CA TYR A 63 -8.71 1.72 -6.36
C TYR A 63 -8.86 3.15 -5.86
N PRO A 64 -8.27 3.50 -4.70
CA PRO A 64 -8.43 4.82 -4.10
C PRO A 64 -7.52 5.89 -4.70
N VAL A 65 -6.43 5.48 -5.37
CA VAL A 65 -5.41 6.39 -5.88
C VAL A 65 -4.84 5.95 -7.22
N LEU A 66 -4.31 6.93 -7.96
CA LEU A 66 -3.42 6.74 -9.10
C LEU A 66 -1.99 7.06 -8.66
N VAL A 67 -1.03 6.20 -9.00
CA VAL A 67 0.39 6.37 -8.66
C VAL A 67 1.14 6.75 -9.92
N VAL A 68 2.02 7.74 -9.83
CA VAL A 68 2.75 8.29 -10.98
C VAL A 68 4.23 8.45 -10.66
N ALA A 69 5.07 7.92 -11.54
CA ALA A 69 6.48 8.27 -11.64
C ALA A 69 6.63 9.35 -12.73
N ASP A 70 6.94 10.57 -12.30
CA ASP A 70 7.10 11.75 -13.14
C ASP A 70 8.55 12.25 -13.15
N ASP A 71 8.79 13.41 -13.76
CA ASP A 71 10.12 14.01 -13.85
C ASP A 71 10.74 14.29 -12.48
N VAL A 72 9.91 14.63 -11.48
CA VAL A 72 10.36 14.84 -10.10
C VAL A 72 10.82 13.52 -9.47
N THR A 73 10.19 12.39 -9.81
CA THR A 73 10.65 11.07 -9.35
C THR A 73 12.07 10.77 -9.80
N PHE A 74 12.47 11.12 -11.03
CA PHE A 74 13.80 10.80 -11.54
C PHE A 74 14.85 11.90 -11.34
N SER A 75 14.42 13.15 -11.17
CA SER A 75 15.33 14.28 -10.91
C SER A 75 15.65 14.50 -9.42
N SER A 76 14.83 13.97 -8.51
CA SER A 76 15.03 14.07 -7.06
C SER A 76 15.84 12.91 -6.49
N ALA A 77 16.74 13.21 -5.56
CA ALA A 77 17.53 12.20 -4.84
C ALA A 77 16.66 11.24 -4.00
N GLU A 78 15.49 11.70 -3.53
CA GLU A 78 14.57 10.88 -2.73
C GLU A 78 13.56 10.07 -3.56
N ARG A 79 13.55 10.29 -4.89
CA ARG A 79 12.66 9.65 -5.86
C ARG A 79 11.18 9.54 -5.44
N PRO A 80 10.56 10.63 -4.97
CA PRO A 80 9.20 10.57 -4.49
C PRO A 80 8.21 10.25 -5.62
N LEU A 81 7.32 9.30 -5.36
CA LEU A 81 6.20 8.95 -6.22
C LEU A 81 5.04 9.90 -5.97
N LEU A 82 4.37 10.34 -7.02
CA LEU A 82 3.17 11.16 -6.91
C LEU A 82 1.94 10.26 -6.73
N LEU A 83 1.18 10.48 -5.66
CA LEU A 83 -0.11 9.84 -5.43
C LEU A 83 -1.20 10.87 -5.71
N ILE A 84 -2.18 10.49 -6.53
CA ILE A 84 -3.33 11.30 -6.90
C ILE A 84 -4.58 10.63 -6.36
N ASP A 85 -5.35 11.35 -5.55
CA ASP A 85 -6.66 10.90 -5.08
C ASP A 85 -7.60 10.73 -6.27
N VAL A 86 -8.27 9.57 -6.37
CA VAL A 86 -9.30 9.33 -7.39
C VAL A 86 -10.67 9.03 -6.79
N ASN A 87 -10.79 9.03 -5.46
CA ASN A 87 -11.96 8.53 -4.75
C ASN A 87 -12.59 9.58 -3.81
N GLU A 88 -11.86 10.06 -2.80
CA GLU A 88 -12.45 10.92 -1.76
C GLU A 88 -12.72 12.32 -2.29
N GLU A 89 -11.66 13.00 -2.74
CA GLU A 89 -11.74 14.27 -3.45
C GLU A 89 -10.75 14.24 -4.63
N PRO A 90 -11.21 13.81 -5.82
CA PRO A 90 -10.33 13.54 -6.95
C PRO A 90 -9.42 14.74 -7.32
N GLY A 91 -8.13 14.46 -7.49
CA GLY A 91 -7.12 15.43 -7.92
C GLY A 91 -6.29 16.08 -6.84
N ARG A 92 -6.60 15.80 -5.56
CA ARG A 92 -5.63 16.08 -4.49
C ARG A 92 -4.39 15.21 -4.67
N THR A 93 -3.24 15.74 -4.29
CA THR A 93 -1.98 15.05 -4.47
C THR A 93 -1.12 15.12 -3.22
N PHE A 94 -0.32 14.08 -3.00
CA PHE A 94 0.87 14.15 -2.16
C PHE A 94 1.95 13.26 -2.76
N ARG A 95 3.16 13.38 -2.23
CA ARG A 95 4.30 12.57 -2.66
C ARG A 95 4.72 11.60 -1.58
N ALA A 96 5.13 10.39 -1.92
CA ALA A 96 5.70 9.43 -0.97
C ALA A 96 7.05 8.93 -1.47
N VAL A 97 8.05 8.90 -0.60
CA VAL A 97 9.34 8.25 -0.93
C VAL A 97 9.15 6.73 -1.09
N PRO A 98 9.97 6.04 -1.89
CA PRO A 98 9.83 4.59 -2.14
C PRO A 98 9.75 3.76 -0.85
N ASP A 99 10.60 4.04 0.14
CA ASP A 99 10.62 3.38 1.47
C ASP A 99 9.29 3.53 2.25
N ALA A 100 8.53 4.59 1.97
CA ALA A 100 7.25 4.88 2.61
C ALA A 100 6.04 4.43 1.78
N PHE A 101 6.25 4.18 0.49
CA PHE A 101 5.19 3.99 -0.49
C PHE A 101 4.32 2.78 -0.18
N GLN A 102 4.93 1.60 0.04
CA GLN A 102 4.20 0.35 0.29
C GLN A 102 3.27 0.46 1.51
N SER A 103 3.72 1.14 2.56
CA SER A 103 2.87 1.39 3.73
C SER A 103 1.73 2.35 3.41
N ALA A 104 1.97 3.40 2.60
CA ALA A 104 0.94 4.35 2.24
C ALA A 104 -0.14 3.72 1.35
N ILE A 105 0.28 3.11 0.25
CA ILE A 105 -0.62 2.50 -0.74
C ILE A 105 -1.44 1.35 -0.16
N GLY A 106 -0.83 0.53 0.70
CA GLY A 106 -1.54 -0.57 1.36
C GLY A 106 -2.63 -0.05 2.30
N ASN A 107 -2.33 0.95 3.14
CA ASN A 107 -3.30 1.56 4.04
C ASN A 107 -4.47 2.20 3.29
N LEU A 108 -4.18 2.91 2.19
CA LEU A 108 -5.20 3.52 1.32
C LEU A 108 -6.07 2.43 0.68
N SER A 109 -5.44 1.39 0.11
CA SER A 109 -6.12 0.30 -0.61
C SER A 109 -7.10 -0.48 0.27
N ILE A 110 -6.80 -0.63 1.57
CA ILE A 110 -7.70 -1.29 2.53
C ILE A 110 -8.56 -0.32 3.35
N ALA A 111 -8.52 0.98 3.03
CA ALA A 111 -9.22 2.04 3.76
C ALA A 111 -8.94 2.07 5.27
N ASN A 112 -7.70 1.74 5.67
CA ASN A 112 -7.27 1.87 7.07
C ASN A 112 -6.90 3.32 7.42
N LEU A 113 -6.34 4.06 6.46
CA LEU A 113 -6.15 5.51 6.51
C LEU A 113 -6.66 6.12 5.21
N GLY A 114 -7.23 7.32 5.29
CA GLY A 114 -7.72 8.08 4.14
C GLY A 114 -6.65 8.97 3.52
N PHE A 115 -6.95 9.54 2.36
CA PHE A 115 -6.03 10.45 1.67
C PHE A 115 -5.77 11.72 2.48
N ASP A 116 -6.82 12.24 3.11
CA ASP A 116 -6.77 13.43 3.97
C ASP A 116 -5.94 13.21 5.25
N ASP A 117 -5.89 11.98 5.79
CA ASP A 117 -5.00 11.66 6.92
C ASP A 117 -3.52 11.87 6.55
N TYR A 118 -3.14 11.50 5.33
CA TYR A 118 -1.78 11.72 4.83
C TYR A 118 -1.51 13.20 4.63
N LEU A 119 -2.41 13.94 3.98
CA LEU A 119 -2.26 15.38 3.75
C LEU A 119 -2.02 16.17 5.04
N ARG A 120 -2.73 15.82 6.13
CA ARG A 120 -2.54 16.45 7.46
C ARG A 120 -1.23 16.08 8.15
N SER A 121 -0.60 14.98 7.72
CA SER A 121 0.64 14.46 8.32
C SER A 121 1.92 14.91 7.60
N LEU A 122 1.78 15.54 6.43
CA LEU A 122 2.92 16.01 5.64
C LEU A 122 3.68 17.11 6.38
N ASP A 123 4.99 17.09 6.19
CA ASP A 123 5.85 18.22 6.55
C ASP A 123 5.78 19.33 5.48
N ASP A 124 6.53 20.41 5.68
CA ASP A 124 6.58 21.55 4.76
C ASP A 124 7.09 21.18 3.35
N SER A 125 7.69 20.00 3.16
CA SER A 125 8.12 19.52 1.84
C SER A 125 6.99 18.89 1.03
N GLY A 126 5.85 18.56 1.66
CA GLY A 126 4.74 17.87 0.99
C GLY A 126 5.04 16.41 0.62
N VAL A 127 6.13 15.84 1.15
CA VAL A 127 6.56 14.46 0.90
C VAL A 127 6.38 13.63 2.17
N TYR A 128 5.58 12.58 2.06
CA TYR A 128 5.37 11.58 3.09
C TYR A 128 6.59 10.66 3.23
N ARG A 129 7.05 10.52 4.47
CA ARG A 129 8.15 9.65 4.88
C ARG A 129 7.73 8.86 6.12
N ILE A 130 8.10 7.58 6.19
CA ILE A 130 7.96 6.83 7.44
C ILE A 130 8.90 7.45 8.49
N SER A 131 8.39 7.68 9.70
CA SER A 131 9.22 8.18 10.81
C SER A 131 10.41 7.25 11.07
N ASP A 132 11.56 7.81 11.46
CA ASP A 132 12.76 7.00 11.77
C ASP A 132 12.48 5.89 12.79
N ARG A 133 11.59 6.15 13.75
CA ARG A 133 11.15 5.16 14.74
C ARG A 133 10.44 3.98 14.09
N GLN A 134 9.55 4.24 13.15
CA GLN A 134 8.79 3.21 12.45
C GLN A 134 9.67 2.47 11.43
N ARG A 135 10.61 3.17 10.77
CA ARG A 135 11.64 2.55 9.92
C ARG A 135 12.52 1.59 10.72
N GLN A 136 13.01 2.02 11.90
CA GLN A 136 13.78 1.18 12.81
C GLN A 136 12.98 -0.04 13.30
N ALA A 137 11.69 0.14 13.61
CA ALA A 137 10.83 -0.96 14.03
C ALA A 137 10.60 -1.99 12.90
N LEU A 138 10.38 -1.54 11.66
CA LEU A 138 10.24 -2.41 10.50
C LEU A 138 11.55 -3.17 10.21
N ALA A 139 12.69 -2.49 10.22
CA ALA A 139 14.00 -3.11 10.05
C ALA A 139 14.28 -4.17 11.12
N ALA A 140 13.91 -3.91 12.38
CA ALA A 140 14.03 -4.88 13.47
C ALA A 140 13.16 -6.13 13.23
N LEU A 141 11.92 -5.96 12.77
CA LEU A 141 11.01 -7.09 12.45
C LEU A 141 11.49 -7.92 11.25
N GLN A 142 12.02 -7.27 10.21
CA GLN A 142 12.56 -7.95 9.03
C GLN A 142 13.83 -8.73 9.36
N SER A 143 14.73 -8.14 10.17
CA SER A 143 15.96 -8.81 10.63
C SER A 143 15.69 -10.00 11.55
N ALA A 144 14.64 -9.93 12.37
CA ALA A 144 14.19 -11.04 13.22
C ALA A 144 13.52 -12.18 12.43
N SER A 145 13.12 -11.93 11.18
CA SER A 145 12.46 -12.90 10.30
C SER A 145 13.40 -13.56 9.27
N GLY A 146 14.72 -13.33 9.38
CA GLY A 146 15.74 -14.00 8.55
C GLY A 146 15.73 -15.53 8.67
N PRO A 147 16.35 -16.27 7.73
CA PRO A 147 16.13 -17.70 7.57
C PRO A 147 16.44 -18.46 8.86
N SER A 148 15.48 -19.25 9.32
CA SER A 148 15.66 -20.17 10.44
C SER A 148 16.62 -21.29 10.06
N THR A 149 17.92 -21.01 10.00
CA THR A 149 18.97 -22.04 9.97
C THR A 149 19.22 -22.51 11.40
N GLY A 150 18.21 -23.14 11.98
CA GLY A 150 18.23 -23.65 13.33
C GLY A 150 17.80 -25.11 13.35
N THR A 151 18.75 -25.99 13.08
CA THR A 151 18.64 -27.45 13.23
C THR A 151 18.20 -27.78 14.67
N SER A 152 16.89 -27.86 14.93
CA SER A 152 16.38 -28.41 16.17
C SER A 152 16.53 -29.92 16.11
N GLN A 153 17.71 -30.41 16.50
CA GLN A 153 17.87 -31.81 16.88
C GLN A 153 17.03 -32.07 18.13
N VAL A 154 15.82 -32.59 17.94
CA VAL A 154 15.05 -33.21 19.01
C VAL A 154 15.78 -34.48 19.42
N ARG A 155 16.50 -34.42 20.54
CA ARG A 155 17.14 -35.60 21.15
C ARG A 155 16.05 -36.45 21.78
N VAL A 156 15.57 -37.45 21.04
CA VAL A 156 14.68 -38.50 21.57
C VAL A 156 15.54 -39.51 22.35
N LEU A 157 15.46 -39.48 23.69
CA LEU A 157 15.82 -40.62 24.52
C LEU A 157 14.57 -41.49 24.70
N GLY A 158 14.57 -42.69 24.12
CA GLY A 158 13.71 -43.79 24.56
C GLY A 158 14.12 -44.27 25.95
N PRO A 159 13.26 -45.04 26.67
CA PRO A 159 13.02 -46.41 26.22
C PRO A 159 11.59 -46.96 26.46
N GLY A 160 11.30 -48.10 25.83
CA GLY A 160 10.43 -49.12 26.45
C GLY A 160 9.08 -49.41 25.80
N ALA A 161 9.10 -50.35 24.86
CA ALA A 161 8.05 -51.31 24.46
C ALA A 161 6.66 -51.25 25.16
N SER A 162 5.56 -51.19 24.38
CA SER A 162 4.84 -52.37 23.83
C SER A 162 3.35 -52.08 23.54
N ARG A 163 2.93 -52.40 22.30
CA ARG A 163 1.60 -52.86 21.83
C ARG A 163 0.30 -52.21 22.37
N ALA A 164 -0.48 -51.57 21.48
CA ALA A 164 -1.64 -52.17 20.76
C ALA A 164 -2.70 -51.14 20.31
N ARG A 165 -2.97 -51.15 19.00
CA ARG A 165 -4.21 -50.88 18.22
C ARG A 165 -5.32 -49.88 18.66
N LEU A 166 -5.71 -49.12 17.63
CA LEU A 166 -7.05 -48.71 17.15
C LEU A 166 -7.79 -47.57 17.86
N GLY A 167 -7.97 -46.47 17.10
CA GLY A 167 -8.99 -45.45 17.32
C GLY A 167 -8.73 -44.18 16.52
N ARG A 168 -9.36 -44.03 15.34
CA ARG A 168 -9.64 -42.70 14.77
C ARG A 168 -10.72 -42.04 15.66
N PRO A 169 -10.69 -40.72 15.89
CA PRO A 169 -11.42 -39.84 15.00
C PRO A 169 -10.80 -38.46 14.74
N THR A 170 -11.46 -37.78 13.82
CA THR A 170 -11.31 -36.43 13.23
C THR A 170 -11.37 -35.24 14.20
N GLN A 171 -10.61 -34.18 13.90
CA GLN A 171 -10.91 -32.73 14.08
C GLN A 171 -9.73 -31.96 13.45
N SER A 172 -9.87 -31.21 12.34
CA SER A 172 -10.54 -29.91 12.16
C SER A 172 -10.35 -28.95 13.34
N ALA A 173 -9.31 -28.12 13.25
CA ALA A 173 -9.22 -26.84 13.96
C ALA A 173 -8.36 -25.87 13.12
N GLN A 174 -9.05 -24.99 12.41
CA GLN A 174 -8.51 -23.72 11.91
C GLN A 174 -8.14 -22.85 13.11
N SER A 175 -6.92 -22.32 13.12
CA SER A 175 -6.51 -21.29 14.06
C SER A 175 -7.17 -19.96 13.67
N ALA A 176 -8.26 -19.64 14.34
CA ALA A 176 -8.89 -18.32 14.31
C ALA A 176 -8.01 -17.31 15.09
N GLN A 177 -7.62 -16.22 14.44
CA GLN A 177 -7.10 -15.03 15.12
C GLN A 177 -8.25 -14.21 15.72
N PRO A 178 -8.07 -13.54 16.87
CA PRO A 178 -9.15 -12.84 17.54
C PRO A 178 -9.46 -11.48 16.88
N ALA A 179 -10.72 -11.27 16.53
CA ALA A 179 -11.27 -9.99 16.10
C ALA A 179 -11.24 -8.98 17.27
N ARG A 180 -10.73 -7.76 17.02
CA ARG A 180 -10.87 -6.62 17.94
C ARG A 180 -12.25 -5.96 17.75
N PRO A 181 -12.87 -5.43 18.82
CA PRO A 181 -14.25 -4.96 18.77
C PRO A 181 -14.41 -3.66 18.00
N ALA A 182 -15.50 -3.58 17.23
CA ALA A 182 -15.95 -2.39 16.53
C ALA A 182 -16.27 -1.25 17.52
N ARG A 183 -15.80 -0.04 17.21
CA ARG A 183 -16.09 1.17 17.99
C ARG A 183 -17.52 1.62 17.70
N ALA A 184 -18.35 1.66 18.74
CA ALA A 184 -19.72 2.13 18.69
C ALA A 184 -19.80 3.59 18.20
N ALA A 185 -20.67 3.85 17.22
CA ALA A 185 -21.02 5.17 16.75
C ALA A 185 -21.68 5.98 17.88
N GLN A 186 -21.16 7.18 18.15
CA GLN A 186 -21.80 8.13 19.07
C GLN A 186 -22.97 8.82 18.34
N PRO A 187 -24.13 9.04 18.99
CA PRO A 187 -25.25 9.73 18.38
C PRO A 187 -24.96 11.23 18.20
N LYS A 188 -25.27 11.75 17.00
CA LYS A 188 -25.21 13.18 16.68
C LYS A 188 -26.19 13.96 17.58
N LYS A 189 -25.70 15.00 18.25
CA LYS A 189 -26.55 16.00 18.94
C LYS A 189 -27.37 16.79 17.89
N PRO A 190 -28.64 17.11 18.16
CA PRO A 190 -29.43 17.96 17.27
C PRO A 190 -28.96 19.42 17.31
N SER A 191 -28.93 20.05 16.14
CA SER A 191 -28.66 21.47 15.93
C SER A 191 -29.80 22.33 16.45
N SER A 192 -29.48 23.36 17.24
CA SER A 192 -30.41 24.42 17.62
C SER A 192 -30.78 25.31 16.41
N PRO A 193 -32.01 25.84 16.34
CA PRO A 193 -32.47 26.70 15.24
C PRO A 193 -31.94 28.13 15.36
N PRO A 194 -32.00 28.94 14.28
CA PRO A 194 -31.51 30.31 14.27
C PRO A 194 -32.47 31.24 15.01
N GLU A 195 -31.91 32.15 15.83
CA GLU A 195 -32.65 33.31 16.33
C GLU A 195 -32.80 34.36 15.22
N SER A 196 -33.97 35.02 15.22
CA SER A 196 -34.39 36.07 14.28
C SER A 196 -33.84 37.44 14.64
#